data_AF-A0AAE0AI73-F1
#
_entry.id   AF-A0AAE0AI73-F1
#
_cell.length_a   1.000
_cell.length_b   1.000
_cell.length_c   1.000
_cell.angle_alpha   90.00
_cell.angle_beta   90.00
_cell.angle_gamma   90.00
#
_symmetry.space_group_name_H-M   'P 1'
#
loop_
_entity.id
_entity.type
_entity.pdbx_description
1 polymer ?
#
loop_
_entity_poly.entity_id
_entity_poly.type
_entity_poly.pdbx_seq_one_letter_code
_entity_poly.pdbx_strand_id
1 'polypeptide(L)'
;MLGNPALYGLPPEVLKEDVTLEERRADLIHSAATILDRNNLIKYDRKKGYFPVTDLGRIASYYYITHGTISTYNDHLKPTMGDIELFRLFSLSEEFKYVTYRRDEKMKLDKLLDRVPIPIAESLEESSAMINVLLQVYISQLKLKGHSLSSDMLYIARVQDVL
;
A
#
# COMPACT_ATOMS: atom_id res chain seq x y z
N MET A 1 9.47 0.76 24.73
CA MET A 1 10.95 0.74 24.69
C MET A 1 11.57 0.85 26.08
N LEU A 2 11.32 1.93 26.85
CA LEU A 2 11.91 2.09 28.18
C LEU A 2 11.58 0.97 29.18
N GLY A 3 10.33 0.48 29.21
CA GLY A 3 9.93 -0.57 30.16
C GLY A 3 10.46 -1.98 29.85
N ASN A 4 10.81 -2.27 28.59
CA ASN A 4 11.42 -3.53 28.19
C ASN A 4 12.21 -3.35 26.88
N PRO A 5 13.48 -2.90 26.94
CA PRO A 5 14.27 -2.58 25.75
C PRO A 5 14.56 -3.79 24.85
N ALA A 6 14.80 -4.96 25.44
CA ALA A 6 15.15 -6.18 24.74
C ALA A 6 14.07 -6.61 23.73
N LEU A 7 12.79 -6.41 24.08
CA LEU A 7 11.66 -6.69 23.18
C LEU A 7 11.66 -5.83 21.91
N TYR A 8 12.25 -4.63 21.97
CA TYR A 8 12.34 -3.70 20.84
C TYR A 8 13.69 -3.77 20.12
N GLY A 9 14.44 -4.85 20.34
CA GLY A 9 15.74 -5.07 19.70
C GLY A 9 16.83 -4.10 20.18
N LEU A 10 16.69 -3.52 21.37
CA LEU A 10 17.71 -2.69 21.99
C LEU A 10 18.62 -3.54 22.89
N PRO A 11 19.95 -3.29 22.88
CA PRO A 11 20.83 -3.85 23.89
C PRO A 11 20.37 -3.45 25.31
N PRO A 12 20.48 -4.36 26.30
CA PRO A 12 20.10 -4.07 27.69
C PRO A 12 20.88 -2.89 28.31
N GLU A 13 22.04 -2.57 27.76
CA GLU A 13 22.97 -1.53 28.21
C GLU A 13 22.59 -0.14 27.70
N VAL A 14 21.74 -0.03 26.68
CA VAL A 14 21.37 1.27 26.08
C VAL A 14 20.74 2.19 27.10
N LEU A 15 19.97 1.68 28.07
CA LEU A 15 19.38 2.52 29.11
C LEU A 15 20.39 3.07 30.12
N LYS A 16 21.62 2.56 30.15
CA LYS A 16 22.70 3.10 30.99
C LYS A 16 23.37 4.29 30.32
N GLU A 17 23.44 4.30 29.00
CA GLU A 17 24.08 5.35 28.19
C GLU A 17 23.06 6.44 27.79
N ASP A 18 21.86 6.04 27.38
CA ASP A 18 20.75 6.90 26.98
C ASP A 18 19.48 6.51 27.74
N VAL A 19 19.35 7.07 28.95
CA VAL A 19 18.23 6.81 29.88
C VAL A 19 16.87 7.14 29.24
N THR A 20 16.83 8.16 28.38
CA THR A 20 15.62 8.70 27.76
C THR A 20 15.38 8.19 26.34
N LEU A 21 16.32 7.42 25.78
CA LEU A 21 16.30 6.99 24.38
C LEU A 21 16.19 8.16 23.40
N GLU A 22 16.85 9.28 23.68
CA GLU A 22 16.89 10.45 22.79
C GLU A 22 17.59 10.14 21.47
N GLU A 23 18.79 9.55 21.52
CA GLU A 23 19.54 9.18 20.32
C GLU A 23 18.78 8.12 19.53
N ARG A 24 18.24 7.11 20.22
CA ARG A 24 17.44 6.07 19.57
C ARG A 24 16.19 6.63 18.89
N ARG A 25 15.50 7.59 19.49
CA ARG A 25 14.35 8.25 18.86
C ARG A 25 14.79 9.09 17.66
N ALA A 26 15.90 9.80 17.76
CA ALA A 26 16.46 10.55 16.65
C ALA A 26 16.79 9.63 15.46
N ASP A 27 17.38 8.45 15.70
CA ASP A 27 17.66 7.45 14.66
C ASP A 27 16.39 6.92 13.98
N LEU A 28 15.36 6.62 14.77
CA LEU A 28 14.07 6.15 14.25
C LEU A 28 13.40 7.23 13.39
N ILE A 29 13.39 8.48 13.87
CA ILE A 29 12.86 9.62 13.13
C ILE A 29 13.67 9.85 11.85
N HIS A 30 14.99 9.79 11.92
CA HIS A 30 15.88 9.97 10.76
C HIS A 30 15.63 8.88 9.69
N SER A 31 15.49 7.63 10.12
CA SER A 31 15.19 6.51 9.23
C SER A 31 13.83 6.68 8.56
N ALA A 32 12.79 7.01 9.33
CA ALA A 32 11.45 7.25 8.80
C ALA A 32 11.41 8.46 7.85
N ALA A 33 12.05 9.57 8.22
CA ALA A 33 12.13 10.77 7.40
C ALA A 33 12.87 10.50 6.08
N THR A 34 13.93 9.68 6.11
CA THR A 34 14.65 9.27 4.89
C THR A 34 13.77 8.43 3.97
N ILE A 35 12.91 7.56 4.51
CA ILE A 35 11.94 6.80 3.71
C ILE A 35 10.90 7.75 3.10
N LEU A 36 10.33 8.66 3.88
CA LEU A 36 9.32 9.61 3.40
C LEU A 36 9.88 10.56 2.33
N ASP A 37 11.13 11.00 2.48
CA ASP A 37 11.83 11.85 1.52
C ASP A 37 12.09 11.11 0.20
N ARG A 38 12.53 9.84 0.26
CA ARG A 38 12.72 9.00 -0.94
C ARG A 38 11.45 8.79 -1.74
N ASN A 39 10.30 8.71 -1.07
CA ASN A 39 8.99 8.54 -1.72
C ASN A 39 8.33 9.89 -2.09
N ASN A 40 9.04 11.01 -1.94
CA ASN A 40 8.56 12.37 -2.23
C ASN A 40 7.38 12.85 -1.36
N LEU A 41 7.16 12.28 -0.16
CA LEU A 41 6.11 12.74 0.75
C LEU A 41 6.55 13.98 1.56
N ILE A 42 7.83 14.10 1.87
CA ILE A 42 8.42 15.25 2.54
C ILE A 42 9.70 15.67 1.82
N LYS A 43 10.20 16.87 2.11
CA LYS A 43 11.57 17.28 1.74
C LYS A 43 12.42 17.32 3.00
N TYR A 44 13.30 16.35 3.19
CA TYR A 44 14.05 16.24 4.45
C TYR A 44 15.40 16.97 4.39
N ASP A 45 15.53 18.08 5.12
CA ASP A 45 16.81 18.76 5.32
C ASP A 45 17.58 18.14 6.49
N ARG A 46 18.52 17.23 6.19
CA ARG A 46 19.35 16.52 7.18
C ARG A 46 20.22 17.45 8.03
N LYS A 47 20.59 18.63 7.53
CA LYS A 47 21.48 19.56 8.25
C LYS A 47 20.71 20.37 9.27
N LYS A 48 19.49 20.78 8.92
CA LYS A 48 18.65 21.63 9.78
C LYS A 48 17.59 20.86 10.57
N GLY A 49 17.30 19.62 10.20
CA GLY A 49 16.25 18.81 10.83
C GLY A 49 14.83 19.26 10.49
N TYR A 50 14.63 20.01 9.40
CA TYR A 50 13.31 20.47 8.97
C TYR A 50 12.62 19.46 8.05
N PHE A 51 11.30 19.36 8.17
CA PHE A 51 10.44 18.49 7.37
C PHE A 51 9.34 19.26 6.60
N PRO A 52 9.71 20.09 5.60
CA PRO A 52 8.73 20.65 4.68
C PRO A 52 7.83 19.56 4.09
N VAL A 53 6.51 19.78 4.16
CA VAL A 53 5.49 18.88 3.63
C VAL A 53 5.31 19.12 2.13
N THR A 54 5.06 18.05 1.37
CA THR A 54 4.67 18.11 -0.04
C THR A 54 3.17 17.89 -0.21
N ASP A 55 2.60 18.25 -1.36
CA ASP A 55 1.19 17.96 -1.64
C ASP A 55 0.91 16.45 -1.70
N LEU A 56 1.85 15.64 -2.19
CA LEU A 56 1.77 14.17 -2.13
C LEU A 56 1.69 13.67 -0.69
N GLY A 57 2.50 14.22 0.22
CA GLY A 57 2.44 13.90 1.64
C GLY A 57 1.10 14.29 2.29
N ARG A 58 0.50 15.40 1.87
CA ARG A 58 -0.85 15.82 2.33
C ARG A 58 -1.92 14.83 1.86
N ILE A 59 -1.89 14.46 0.57
CA ILE A 59 -2.82 13.46 0.01
C ILE A 59 -2.67 12.14 0.75
N ALA A 60 -1.43 11.66 0.93
CA ALA A 60 -1.15 10.42 1.66
C ALA A 60 -1.77 10.44 3.07
N SER A 61 -1.56 11.54 3.81
CA SER A 61 -2.08 11.68 5.17
C SER A 61 -3.59 11.86 5.23
N TYR A 62 -4.19 12.55 4.25
CA TYR A 62 -5.63 12.84 4.25
C TYR A 62 -6.45 11.58 3.94
N TYR A 63 -5.97 10.76 3.00
CA TYR A 63 -6.63 9.55 2.53
C TYR A 63 -6.09 8.27 3.19
N TYR A 64 -5.24 8.39 4.21
CA TYR A 64 -4.64 7.25 4.92
C TYR A 64 -3.92 6.24 4.00
N ILE A 65 -3.25 6.75 2.97
CA ILE A 65 -2.54 5.95 1.96
C ILE A 65 -1.10 5.74 2.40
N THR A 66 -0.58 4.53 2.20
CA THR A 66 0.82 4.21 2.49
C THR A 66 1.78 4.96 1.56
N HIS A 67 2.99 5.22 2.06
CA HIS A 67 4.02 5.95 1.30
C HIS A 67 4.45 5.21 0.03
N GLY A 68 4.45 3.87 0.03
CA GLY A 68 4.78 3.08 -1.15
C GLY A 68 3.72 3.19 -2.24
N THR A 69 2.43 3.20 -1.90
CA THR A 69 1.36 3.40 -2.88
C THR A 69 1.43 4.77 -3.54
N ILE A 70 1.63 5.83 -2.77
CA ILE A 70 1.81 7.18 -3.32
C ILE A 70 3.04 7.28 -4.21
N SER A 71 4.15 6.60 -3.85
CA SER A 71 5.32 6.53 -4.71
C SER A 71 5.01 5.81 -6.03
N THR A 72 4.35 4.64 -5.97
CA THR A 72 3.92 3.90 -7.17
C THR A 72 3.04 4.76 -8.06
N TYR A 73 2.10 5.51 -7.48
CA TYR A 73 1.23 6.41 -8.24
C TYR A 73 2.02 7.57 -8.84
N ASN A 74 2.92 8.19 -8.09
CA ASN A 74 3.74 9.29 -8.61
C ASN A 74 4.63 8.86 -9.78
N ASP A 75 5.12 7.61 -9.80
CA ASP A 75 5.98 7.09 -10.86
C ASP A 75 5.21 6.69 -12.13
N HIS A 76 3.96 6.21 -11.99
CA HIS A 76 3.21 5.62 -13.09
C HIS A 76 2.04 6.48 -13.59
N LEU A 77 1.52 7.39 -12.78
CA LEU A 77 0.37 8.22 -13.13
C LEU A 77 0.73 9.20 -14.25
N LYS A 78 0.04 9.10 -15.38
CA LYS A 78 0.23 9.98 -16.54
C LYS A 78 -1.12 10.58 -16.98
N PRO A 79 -1.13 11.82 -17.51
CA PRO A 79 -2.37 12.45 -17.99
C PRO A 79 -3.08 11.69 -19.12
N THR A 80 -2.36 10.82 -19.83
CA THR A 80 -2.87 10.06 -20.98
C THR A 80 -3.39 8.67 -20.60
N MET A 81 -3.43 8.32 -19.31
CA MET A 81 -3.87 6.99 -18.89
C MET A 81 -5.34 6.77 -19.16
N GLY A 82 -5.66 5.64 -19.78
CA GLY A 82 -7.03 5.15 -19.93
C GLY A 82 -7.46 4.27 -18.76
N ASP A 83 -8.73 3.88 -18.75
CA ASP A 83 -9.31 3.08 -17.65
C ASP A 83 -8.56 1.77 -17.39
N ILE A 84 -8.10 1.08 -18.44
CA ILE A 84 -7.32 -0.16 -18.32
C ILE A 84 -6.06 0.07 -17.47
N GLU A 85 -5.33 1.16 -17.74
CA GLU A 85 -4.09 1.47 -17.04
C GLU A 85 -4.36 1.97 -15.61
N LEU A 86 -5.47 2.66 -15.38
CA LEU A 86 -5.88 3.12 -14.05
C LEU A 86 -6.23 1.94 -13.13
N PHE A 87 -7.02 0.99 -13.61
CA PHE A 87 -7.35 -0.23 -12.85
C PHE A 87 -6.09 -1.05 -12.54
N ARG A 88 -5.18 -1.15 -13.51
CA ARG A 88 -3.87 -1.76 -13.30
C ARG A 88 -3.05 -1.06 -12.22
N LEU A 89 -2.97 0.28 -12.28
CA LEU A 89 -2.23 1.07 -11.30
C LEU A 89 -2.80 0.90 -9.89
N PHE A 90 -4.12 0.89 -9.76
CA PHE A 90 -4.80 0.62 -8.49
C PHE A 90 -4.43 -0.76 -7.93
N SER A 91 -4.39 -1.79 -8.78
CA SER A 91 -4.01 -3.15 -8.35
C SER A 91 -2.55 -3.29 -7.87
N LEU A 92 -1.69 -2.32 -8.17
CA LEU A 92 -0.29 -2.27 -7.72
C LEU A 92 -0.09 -1.58 -6.37
N SER A 93 -1.17 -1.13 -5.72
CA SER A 93 -1.09 -0.43 -4.44
C SER A 93 -0.51 -1.34 -3.34
N GLU A 94 0.35 -0.79 -2.48
CA GLU A 94 1.03 -1.53 -1.41
C GLU A 94 0.05 -2.04 -0.34
N GLU A 95 -1.14 -1.43 -0.22
CA GLU A 95 -2.23 -1.94 0.62
C GLU A 95 -2.60 -3.39 0.25
N PHE A 96 -2.40 -3.80 -1.00
CA PHE A 96 -2.73 -5.14 -1.48
C PHE A 96 -1.53 -6.11 -1.49
N LYS A 97 -0.37 -5.72 -0.94
CA LYS A 97 0.87 -6.52 -0.95
C LYS A 97 0.72 -7.93 -0.38
N TYR A 98 -0.20 -8.15 0.55
CA TYR A 98 -0.44 -9.44 1.18
C TYR A 98 -1.56 -10.25 0.52
N VAL A 99 -2.24 -9.70 -0.49
CA VAL A 99 -3.19 -10.46 -1.30
C VAL A 99 -2.41 -11.39 -2.20
N THR A 100 -2.55 -12.70 -1.97
CA THR A 100 -1.84 -13.73 -2.72
C THR A 100 -2.79 -14.48 -3.63
N TYR A 101 -2.35 -14.73 -4.86
CA TYR A 101 -3.05 -15.59 -5.79
C TYR A 101 -3.13 -17.04 -5.26
N ARG A 102 -4.33 -17.61 -5.28
CA ARG A 102 -4.58 -19.02 -4.88
C ARG A 102 -5.03 -19.83 -6.09
N ARG A 103 -4.35 -20.95 -6.35
CA ARG A 103 -4.58 -21.78 -7.56
C ARG A 103 -5.98 -22.40 -7.62
N ASP A 104 -6.58 -22.71 -6.48
CA ASP A 104 -7.94 -23.25 -6.36
C ASP A 104 -9.02 -22.23 -6.77
N GLU A 105 -8.67 -20.95 -6.86
CA GLU A 105 -9.56 -19.86 -7.27
C GLU A 105 -9.46 -19.55 -8.77
N LYS A 106 -8.48 -20.13 -9.50
CA LYS A 106 -8.22 -19.89 -10.94
C LYS A 106 -9.46 -20.04 -11.81
N MET A 107 -10.12 -21.21 -11.74
CA MET A 107 -11.31 -21.49 -12.56
C MET A 107 -12.48 -20.54 -12.27
N LYS A 108 -12.52 -19.91 -11.09
CA LYS A 108 -13.56 -18.93 -10.76
C LYS A 108 -13.19 -17.57 -11.32
N LEU A 109 -11.92 -17.16 -11.21
CA LEU A 109 -11.39 -15.93 -11.79
C LEU A 109 -11.54 -15.93 -13.32
N ASP A 110 -11.23 -17.04 -13.99
CA ASP A 110 -11.41 -17.20 -15.44
C ASP A 110 -12.85 -16.90 -15.88
N LYS A 111 -13.85 -17.41 -15.13
CA LYS A 111 -15.27 -17.16 -15.42
C LYS A 111 -15.71 -15.72 -15.14
N LEU A 112 -14.98 -14.99 -14.31
CA LEU A 112 -15.29 -13.60 -13.98
C LEU A 112 -14.68 -12.66 -15.00
N LEU A 113 -13.52 -12.99 -15.57
CA LEU A 113 -12.89 -12.21 -16.64
C LEU A 113 -13.81 -11.99 -17.84
N ASP A 114 -14.54 -13.03 -18.27
CA ASP A 114 -15.47 -12.92 -19.39
C ASP A 114 -16.66 -11.98 -19.09
N ARG A 115 -16.82 -11.55 -17.84
CA ARG A 115 -17.95 -10.75 -17.35
C ARG A 115 -17.56 -9.35 -16.92
N VAL A 116 -16.27 -9.04 -16.80
CA VAL A 116 -15.82 -7.71 -16.41
C VAL A 116 -15.81 -6.76 -17.61
N PRO A 117 -16.19 -5.48 -17.43
CA PRO A 117 -16.31 -4.53 -18.54
C PRO A 117 -14.97 -4.04 -19.09
N ILE A 118 -13.92 -3.98 -18.26
CA ILE A 118 -12.61 -3.43 -18.62
C ILE A 118 -11.61 -4.58 -18.81
N PRO A 119 -10.98 -4.70 -19.99
CA PRO A 119 -9.97 -5.73 -20.24
C PRO A 119 -8.80 -5.65 -19.26
N ILE A 120 -8.30 -6.83 -18.86
CA ILE A 120 -7.15 -6.97 -17.96
C ILE A 120 -5.97 -7.47 -18.80
N ALA A 121 -4.85 -6.75 -18.75
CA ALA A 121 -3.68 -7.05 -19.58
C ALA A 121 -2.67 -7.98 -18.87
N GLU A 122 -2.81 -8.11 -17.56
CA GLU A 122 -1.94 -8.89 -16.68
C GLU A 122 -2.23 -10.39 -16.76
N SER A 123 -1.21 -11.19 -16.42
CA SER A 123 -1.40 -12.63 -16.28
C SER A 123 -2.28 -12.95 -15.09
N LEU A 124 -3.20 -13.90 -15.24
CA LEU A 124 -4.11 -14.33 -14.18
C LEU A 124 -3.44 -15.03 -13.01
N GLU A 125 -2.15 -15.35 -13.15
CA GLU A 125 -1.34 -15.92 -12.09
C GLU A 125 -0.70 -14.84 -11.19
N GLU A 126 -0.90 -13.56 -11.52
CA GLU A 126 -0.49 -12.42 -10.71
C GLU A 126 -1.62 -11.97 -9.76
N SER A 127 -1.25 -11.58 -8.54
CA SER A 127 -2.20 -10.98 -7.57
C SER A 127 -2.84 -9.70 -8.12
N SER A 128 -2.13 -8.94 -8.96
CA SER A 128 -2.59 -7.71 -9.60
C SER A 128 -3.86 -7.94 -10.44
N ALA A 129 -3.86 -9.00 -11.25
CA ALA A 129 -5.01 -9.40 -12.07
C ALA A 129 -6.21 -9.77 -11.20
N MET A 130 -5.97 -10.53 -10.12
CA MET A 130 -7.02 -10.89 -9.16
C MET A 130 -7.65 -9.65 -8.52
N ILE A 131 -6.85 -8.70 -8.04
CA ILE A 131 -7.35 -7.45 -7.44
C ILE A 131 -8.18 -6.66 -8.46
N ASN A 132 -7.71 -6.57 -9.70
CA ASN A 132 -8.38 -5.85 -10.79
C ASN A 132 -9.76 -6.46 -11.08
N VAL A 133 -9.83 -7.80 -11.25
CA VAL A 133 -11.10 -8.53 -11.43
C VAL A 133 -12.05 -8.27 -10.27
N LEU A 134 -11.56 -8.39 -9.02
CA LEU A 134 -12.41 -8.25 -7.84
C LEU A 134 -12.97 -6.83 -7.68
N LEU A 135 -12.18 -5.80 -7.99
CA LEU A 135 -12.64 -4.42 -8.01
C LEU A 135 -13.77 -4.24 -9.04
N GLN A 136 -13.57 -4.73 -10.26
CA GLN A 136 -14.59 -4.62 -11.31
C GLN A 136 -15.87 -5.41 -10.98
N VAL A 137 -15.73 -6.59 -10.37
CA VAL A 137 -16.83 -7.42 -9.88
C VAL A 137 -17.63 -6.71 -8.79
N TYR A 138 -16.94 -6.02 -7.87
CA TYR A 138 -17.57 -5.21 -6.83
C TYR A 138 -18.38 -4.05 -7.43
N ILE A 139 -17.77 -3.25 -8.31
CA ILE A 139 -18.43 -2.11 -8.98
C ILE A 139 -19.63 -2.60 -9.80
N SER A 140 -19.49 -3.73 -10.49
CA SER A 140 -20.54 -4.34 -11.31
C SER A 140 -21.60 -5.11 -10.48
N GLN A 141 -21.47 -5.15 -9.16
CA GLN A 141 -22.36 -5.85 -8.23
C GLN A 141 -22.59 -7.33 -8.59
N LEU A 142 -21.58 -8.01 -9.14
CA LEU A 142 -21.71 -9.40 -9.57
C LEU A 142 -21.65 -10.34 -8.36
N LYS A 143 -22.54 -11.34 -8.34
CA LYS A 143 -22.55 -12.35 -7.28
C LYS A 143 -21.34 -13.29 -7.38
N LEU A 144 -20.50 -13.27 -6.36
CA LEU A 144 -19.40 -14.21 -6.17
C LEU A 144 -19.86 -15.47 -5.43
N LYS A 145 -19.35 -16.64 -5.87
CA LYS A 145 -19.54 -17.92 -5.17
C LYS A 145 -18.24 -18.33 -4.47
N GLY A 146 -18.19 -18.17 -3.16
CA GLY A 146 -17.07 -18.59 -2.31
C GLY A 146 -16.74 -17.57 -1.23
N HIS A 147 -16.47 -18.04 -0.01
CA HIS A 147 -16.24 -17.18 1.16
C HIS A 147 -14.91 -16.43 1.11
N SER A 148 -13.84 -17.03 0.58
CA SER A 148 -12.50 -16.44 0.46
C SER A 148 -12.48 -15.23 -0.48
N LEU A 149 -12.85 -15.42 -1.75
CA LEU A 149 -12.92 -14.34 -2.76
C LEU A 149 -13.89 -13.21 -2.35
N SER A 150 -14.99 -13.54 -1.67
CA SER A 150 -15.91 -12.52 -1.18
C SER A 150 -15.27 -11.67 -0.08
N SER A 151 -14.47 -12.27 0.81
CA SER A 151 -13.73 -11.53 1.82
C SER A 151 -12.63 -10.66 1.22
N ASP A 152 -11.91 -11.18 0.22
CA ASP A 152 -10.86 -10.42 -0.47
C ASP A 152 -11.46 -9.24 -1.24
N MET A 153 -12.61 -9.44 -1.89
CA MET A 153 -13.37 -8.36 -2.54
C MET A 153 -13.81 -7.28 -1.54
N LEU A 154 -14.34 -7.68 -0.38
CA LEU A 154 -14.74 -6.72 0.66
C LEU A 154 -13.54 -5.97 1.24
N TYR A 155 -12.39 -6.62 1.36
CA TYR A 155 -11.14 -5.96 1.76
C TYR A 155 -10.73 -4.89 0.75
N ILE A 156 -10.72 -5.24 -0.55
CA ILE A 156 -10.39 -4.30 -1.64
C ILE A 156 -11.38 -3.12 -1.67
N ALA A 157 -12.69 -3.40 -1.57
CA ALA A 157 -13.72 -2.36 -1.54
C ALA A 157 -13.59 -1.45 -0.32
N ARG A 158 -13.25 -1.99 0.86
CA ARG A 158 -13.06 -1.18 2.06
C ARG A 158 -11.84 -0.26 1.97
N VAL A 159 -10.79 -0.68 1.28
CA VAL A 159 -9.65 0.22 0.97
C VAL A 159 -10.11 1.35 0.06
N GLN A 160 -11.01 1.07 -0.89
CA GLN A 160 -11.60 2.10 -1.75
C GLN A 160 -12.49 3.10 -0.96
N ASP A 161 -13.27 2.66 0.02
CA ASP A 161 -14.14 3.55 0.82
C ASP A 161 -13.38 4.54 1.73
N VAL A 162 -12.07 4.32 1.93
CA VAL A 162 -11.19 5.22 2.69
C VAL A 162 -10.43 6.20 1.76
N LEU A 163 -10.44 5.94 0.45
CA LEU A 163 -9.86 6.75 -0.64
C LEU A 163 -10.90 7.75 -1.20
#